data_AF-A0A318TC69-F1
#
_entry.id   AF-A0A318TC69-F1
#
_cell.length_a   1.000
_cell.length_b   1.000
_cell.length_c   1.000
_cell.angle_alpha   90.00
_cell.angle_beta   90.00
_cell.angle_gamma   90.00
#
_symmetry.space_group_name_H-M   'P 1'
#
loop_
_entity.id
_entity.type
_entity.pdbx_description
1 polymer ?
#
loop_
_entity_poly.entity_id
_entity_poly.type
_entity_poly.pdbx_seq_one_letter_code
_entity_poly.pdbx_strand_id
1 'polypeptide(L)'
;MTSLANRYDIVFLFDVTRGNPNGDPDAGNLPRIDPETNFGLVTDVCLKRKIRNYTELAKGDQPGYRIYVQEGAILNEKHREAYKAVRGDGDKSSKDKLNPQSDDEARALTKFMCDNFFDVRTFGAVMSTGINAGQVRGPVQVTFASSIEPILPLEISITRMAATSEKEKAERDKGGDDERTENRTMGRKHIVPYGLYRAHIFVNAKLAERTGFSQDDLDHLFAALASMFEHDRSAARGEMVSRRGIAFKHASALGNAHAQALFDRVKVWRRSGEDLIAPGDPRLDNAKPARHYADYEVTIDRDGLPDGVEVVELF
;
A
#
# COMPACT_ATOMS: atom_id res chain seq x y z
N MET A 1 -4.63 -22.77 13.44
CA MET A 1 -4.84 -21.32 13.52
C MET A 1 -6.32 -21.05 13.57
N THR A 2 -6.78 -20.31 14.57
CA THR A 2 -8.19 -19.92 14.72
C THR A 2 -8.45 -18.74 13.80
N SER A 3 -9.47 -18.82 12.96
CA SER A 3 -9.81 -17.74 12.02
C SER A 3 -10.27 -16.49 12.77
N LEU A 4 -10.03 -15.32 12.17
CA LEU A 4 -10.42 -14.03 12.74
C LEU A 4 -11.94 -13.97 13.01
N ALA A 5 -12.33 -13.70 14.26
CA ALA A 5 -13.74 -13.68 14.67
C ALA A 5 -14.43 -12.32 14.43
N ASN A 6 -13.65 -11.24 14.36
CA ASN A 6 -14.15 -9.87 14.35
C ASN A 6 -13.88 -9.19 13.01
N ARG A 7 -14.84 -8.41 12.52
CA ARG A 7 -14.62 -7.47 11.42
C ARG A 7 -13.85 -6.26 11.95
N TYR A 8 -13.00 -5.67 11.11
CA TYR A 8 -12.34 -4.38 11.40
C TYR A 8 -12.53 -3.41 10.24
N ASP A 9 -12.82 -2.16 10.55
CA ASP A 9 -12.73 -1.03 9.62
C ASP A 9 -11.64 -0.09 10.12
N ILE A 10 -10.67 0.28 9.29
CA ILE A 10 -9.45 0.96 9.73
C ILE A 10 -9.25 2.24 8.93
N VAL A 11 -9.00 3.34 9.64
CA VAL A 11 -8.47 4.58 9.07
C VAL A 11 -6.96 4.58 9.23
N PHE A 12 -6.26 4.72 8.11
CA PHE A 12 -4.81 4.80 8.09
C PHE A 12 -4.37 6.17 7.56
N LEU A 13 -3.63 6.90 8.38
CA LEU A 13 -3.06 8.21 8.05
C LEU A 13 -1.55 8.12 7.93
N PHE A 14 -1.02 8.65 6.84
CA PHE A 14 0.42 8.74 6.60
C PHE A 14 0.74 10.02 5.82
N ASP A 15 1.94 10.55 5.98
CA ASP A 15 2.36 11.73 5.23
C ASP A 15 3.54 11.44 4.32
N VAL A 16 3.82 12.40 3.45
CA VAL A 16 5.06 12.50 2.68
C VAL A 16 5.60 13.92 2.80
N THR A 17 6.91 14.05 2.97
CA THR A 17 7.64 15.31 2.90
C THR A 17 8.68 15.24 1.80
N ARG A 18 8.61 16.21 0.86
CA ARG A 18 9.53 16.38 -0.28
C ARG A 18 9.77 15.08 -1.05
N GLY A 19 8.71 14.36 -1.35
CA GLY A 19 8.77 13.03 -1.93
C GLY A 19 7.61 12.72 -2.86
N ASN A 20 7.74 11.63 -3.60
CA ASN A 20 6.69 11.10 -4.47
C ASN A 20 6.10 9.83 -3.85
N PRO A 21 4.92 9.90 -3.24
CA PRO A 21 4.33 8.77 -2.51
C PRO A 21 3.86 7.67 -3.47
N ASN A 22 3.38 8.05 -4.66
CA ASN A 22 2.96 7.14 -5.70
C ASN A 22 2.98 7.84 -7.08
N GLY A 23 3.96 7.49 -7.90
CA GLY A 23 4.08 8.01 -9.26
C GLY A 23 3.07 7.40 -10.23
N ASP A 24 2.66 8.21 -11.20
CA ASP A 24 1.79 7.84 -12.30
C ASP A 24 2.61 7.40 -13.52
N PRO A 25 2.54 6.12 -13.96
CA PRO A 25 3.26 5.67 -15.14
C PRO A 25 2.77 6.35 -16.42
N ASP A 26 1.51 6.81 -16.48
CA ASP A 26 0.94 7.46 -17.67
C ASP A 26 1.29 8.96 -17.73
N ALA A 27 1.64 9.56 -16.58
CA ALA A 27 2.03 10.97 -16.47
C ALA A 27 3.53 11.15 -16.15
N GLY A 28 4.40 10.31 -16.72
CA GLY A 28 5.85 10.48 -16.61
C GLY A 28 6.39 10.40 -15.18
N ASN A 29 5.75 9.60 -14.32
CA ASN A 29 6.07 9.42 -12.90
C ASN A 29 5.80 10.66 -12.02
N LEU A 30 4.95 11.59 -12.46
CA LEU A 30 4.38 12.62 -11.58
C LEU A 30 3.60 11.97 -10.43
N PRO A 31 3.54 12.57 -9.22
CA PRO A 31 2.60 12.14 -8.20
C PRO A 31 1.18 12.09 -8.76
N ARG A 32 0.45 11.01 -8.49
CA ARG A 32 -0.95 10.89 -8.93
C ARG A 32 -1.81 11.97 -8.26
N ILE A 33 -2.67 12.60 -9.06
CA ILE A 33 -3.63 13.61 -8.60
C ILE A 33 -5.01 13.29 -9.17
N ASP A 34 -6.05 13.60 -8.41
CA ASP A 34 -7.40 13.72 -8.91
C ASP A 34 -7.50 14.99 -9.77
N PRO A 35 -7.81 14.89 -11.07
CA PRO A 35 -7.85 16.04 -11.97
C PRO A 35 -8.98 17.03 -11.67
N GLU A 36 -10.03 16.62 -10.95
CA GLU A 36 -11.14 17.53 -10.60
C GLU A 36 -10.80 18.41 -9.38
N THR A 37 -10.05 17.85 -8.42
CA THR A 37 -9.89 18.46 -7.09
C THR A 37 -8.43 18.78 -6.73
N ASN A 38 -7.46 18.29 -7.50
CA ASN A 38 -6.02 18.32 -7.20
C ASN A 38 -5.62 17.59 -5.91
N PHE A 39 -6.47 16.71 -5.39
CA PHE A 39 -6.12 15.85 -4.26
C PHE A 39 -5.13 14.79 -4.73
N GLY A 40 -4.07 14.57 -3.95
CA GLY A 40 -3.09 13.53 -4.24
C GLY A 40 -3.71 12.16 -4.06
N LEU A 41 -3.37 11.22 -4.93
CA LEU A 41 -3.83 9.84 -4.85
C LEU A 41 -2.66 8.89 -4.58
N VAL A 42 -2.89 7.88 -3.76
CA VAL A 42 -2.02 6.71 -3.61
C VAL A 42 -2.88 5.48 -3.80
N THR A 43 -2.54 4.66 -4.79
CA THR A 43 -3.36 3.49 -5.12
C THR A 43 -3.30 2.44 -4.02
N ASP A 44 -4.36 1.64 -3.91
CA ASP A 44 -4.41 0.51 -3.00
C ASP A 44 -3.27 -0.49 -3.25
N VAL A 45 -2.94 -0.73 -4.53
CA VAL A 45 -1.84 -1.62 -4.91
C VAL A 45 -0.47 -1.09 -4.49
N CYS A 46 -0.28 0.23 -4.41
CA CYS A 46 0.93 0.84 -3.86
C CYS A 46 1.09 0.50 -2.37
N LEU A 47 0.04 0.70 -1.57
CA LEU A 47 0.06 0.37 -0.14
C LEU A 47 0.22 -1.15 0.09
N LYS A 48 -0.50 -1.97 -0.68
CA LYS A 48 -0.35 -3.44 -0.61
C LYS A 48 1.07 -3.88 -0.96
N ARG A 49 1.75 -3.22 -1.91
CA ARG A 49 3.17 -3.49 -2.22
C ARG A 49 4.06 -3.18 -1.03
N LYS A 50 3.86 -2.06 -0.33
CA LYS A 50 4.65 -1.70 0.85
C LYS A 50 4.45 -2.69 2.00
N ILE A 51 3.23 -3.16 2.22
CA ILE A 51 2.94 -4.22 3.21
C ILE A 51 3.65 -5.54 2.84
N ARG A 52 3.66 -5.92 1.54
CA ARG A 52 4.40 -7.09 1.06
C ARG A 52 5.89 -6.94 1.33
N ASN A 53 6.50 -5.83 0.91
CA ASN A 53 7.93 -5.56 1.12
C ASN A 53 8.31 -5.61 2.60
N TYR A 54 7.51 -4.98 3.47
CA TYR A 54 7.72 -5.07 4.92
C TYR A 54 7.66 -6.52 5.41
N THR A 55 6.69 -7.30 4.94
CA THR A 55 6.54 -8.71 5.33
C THR A 55 7.73 -9.55 4.90
N GLU A 56 8.25 -9.36 3.69
CA GLU A 56 9.47 -10.02 3.22
C GLU A 56 10.65 -9.71 4.14
N LEU A 57 10.82 -8.45 4.53
CA LEU A 57 11.91 -8.03 5.40
C LEU A 57 11.76 -8.56 6.84
N ALA A 58 10.54 -8.51 7.39
CA ALA A 58 10.27 -8.87 8.78
C ALA A 58 10.19 -10.39 9.02
N LYS A 59 9.73 -11.15 8.01
CA LYS A 59 9.47 -12.60 8.15
C LYS A 59 10.39 -13.45 7.28
N GLY A 60 10.97 -12.92 6.21
CA GLY A 60 11.80 -13.68 5.28
C GLY A 60 11.09 -14.94 4.77
N ASP A 61 11.78 -16.08 4.86
CA ASP A 61 11.27 -17.39 4.43
C ASP A 61 10.52 -18.15 5.54
N GLN A 62 10.07 -17.47 6.60
CA GLN A 62 9.25 -18.12 7.63
C GLN A 62 8.03 -18.81 7.00
N PRO A 63 7.75 -20.09 7.35
CA PRO A 63 6.62 -20.81 6.81
C PRO A 63 5.31 -20.04 6.96
N GLY A 64 4.58 -19.91 5.86
CA GLY A 64 3.29 -19.21 5.80
C GLY A 64 3.35 -17.68 5.64
N TYR A 65 4.55 -17.07 5.67
CA TYR A 65 4.73 -15.63 5.45
C TYR A 65 5.43 -15.27 4.14
N ARG A 66 5.69 -16.24 3.27
CA ARG A 66 6.24 -15.99 1.93
C ARG A 66 5.33 -15.04 1.15
N ILE A 67 5.90 -14.26 0.24
CA ILE A 67 5.12 -13.37 -0.63
C ILE A 67 5.01 -13.99 -2.02
N TYR A 68 3.79 -14.03 -2.55
CA TYR A 68 3.49 -14.55 -3.88
C TYR A 68 3.87 -13.54 -4.96
N VAL A 69 3.46 -12.27 -4.83
CA VAL A 69 3.76 -11.23 -5.84
C VAL A 69 5.07 -10.51 -5.50
N GLN A 70 6.20 -11.04 -6.01
CA GLN A 70 7.53 -10.48 -5.79
C GLN A 70 8.12 -9.93 -7.10
N GLU A 71 9.08 -9.01 -6.99
CA GLU A 71 9.81 -8.53 -8.16
C GLU A 71 10.65 -9.68 -8.76
N GLY A 72 10.61 -9.85 -10.09
CA GLY A 72 11.35 -10.90 -10.79
C GLY A 72 10.84 -12.34 -10.63
N ALA A 73 9.86 -12.60 -9.76
CA ALA A 73 9.35 -13.95 -9.52
C ALA A 73 8.41 -14.46 -10.62
N ILE A 74 8.51 -15.75 -10.94
CA ILE A 74 7.61 -16.42 -11.87
C ILE A 74 6.46 -17.06 -11.10
N LEU A 75 5.26 -16.49 -11.21
CA LEU A 75 4.08 -16.93 -10.46
C LEU A 75 3.72 -18.40 -10.74
N ASN A 76 3.89 -18.86 -11.98
CA ASN A 76 3.60 -20.24 -12.36
C ASN A 76 4.54 -21.26 -11.71
N GLU A 77 5.75 -20.88 -11.30
CA GLU A 77 6.61 -21.77 -10.52
C GLU A 77 6.06 -22.00 -9.11
N LYS A 78 5.53 -20.94 -8.49
CA LYS A 78 4.84 -21.03 -7.19
C LYS A 78 3.57 -21.88 -7.30
N HIS A 79 2.86 -21.82 -8.41
CA HIS A 79 1.74 -22.73 -8.66
C HIS A 79 2.21 -24.19 -8.80
N ARG A 80 3.34 -24.44 -9.46
CA ARG A 80 3.91 -25.80 -9.55
C ARG A 80 4.29 -26.34 -8.18
N GLU A 81 4.80 -25.52 -7.26
CA GLU A 81 5.04 -25.94 -5.87
C GLU A 81 3.76 -26.51 -5.22
N ALA A 82 2.61 -25.84 -5.42
CA ALA A 82 1.31 -26.33 -4.93
C ALA A 82 0.93 -27.67 -5.58
N TYR A 83 1.10 -27.80 -6.90
CA TYR A 83 0.82 -29.06 -7.61
C TYR A 83 1.74 -30.20 -7.17
N LYS A 84 3.02 -29.93 -6.91
CA LYS A 84 3.95 -30.93 -6.38
C LYS A 84 3.56 -31.37 -4.97
N ALA A 85 3.10 -30.44 -4.13
CA ALA A 85 2.62 -30.76 -2.79
C ALA A 85 1.33 -31.60 -2.80
N VAL A 86 0.40 -31.33 -3.73
CA VAL A 86 -0.90 -32.01 -3.79
C VAL A 86 -0.85 -33.33 -4.58
N ARG A 87 -0.15 -33.37 -5.72
CA ARG A 87 -0.06 -34.55 -6.61
C ARG A 87 1.20 -35.40 -6.40
N GLY A 88 2.19 -34.90 -5.67
CA GLY A 88 3.55 -35.45 -5.64
C GLY A 88 4.44 -34.87 -6.73
N ASP A 89 5.77 -34.97 -6.53
CA ASP A 89 6.77 -34.50 -7.50
C ASP A 89 6.98 -35.57 -8.59
N GLY A 90 6.49 -35.30 -9.80
CA GLY A 90 6.53 -36.24 -10.92
C GLY A 90 6.08 -35.59 -12.23
N ASP A 91 6.10 -36.35 -13.33
CA ASP A 91 5.85 -35.83 -14.68
C ASP A 91 4.48 -35.12 -14.84
N LYS A 92 3.48 -35.53 -14.04
CA LYS A 92 2.14 -34.92 -14.03
C LYS A 92 2.08 -33.54 -13.35
N SER A 93 3.07 -33.14 -12.55
CA SER A 93 3.17 -31.83 -11.89
C SER A 93 4.21 -30.90 -12.56
N SER A 94 4.90 -31.37 -13.59
CA SER A 94 5.94 -30.62 -14.33
C SER A 94 5.49 -30.07 -15.69
N LYS A 95 4.21 -30.21 -16.05
CA LYS A 95 3.68 -29.71 -17.33
C LYS A 95 3.61 -28.18 -17.37
N ASP A 96 3.67 -27.62 -18.57
CA ASP A 96 3.55 -26.17 -18.81
C ASP A 96 2.14 -25.63 -18.57
N LYS A 97 1.12 -26.50 -18.65
CA LYS A 97 -0.27 -26.20 -18.31
C LYS A 97 -0.79 -27.27 -17.37
N LEU A 98 -1.36 -26.84 -16.25
CA LEU A 98 -2.01 -27.72 -15.28
C LEU A 98 -3.35 -27.13 -14.89
N ASN A 99 -4.35 -28.01 -14.83
CA ASN A 99 -5.67 -27.71 -14.29
C ASN A 99 -6.01 -28.74 -13.22
N PRO A 100 -6.78 -28.36 -12.19
CA PRO A 100 -7.31 -29.31 -11.22
C PRO A 100 -8.24 -30.30 -11.94
N GLN A 101 -8.20 -31.56 -11.50
CA GLN A 101 -9.00 -32.66 -12.05
C GLN A 101 -10.27 -32.93 -11.23
N SER A 102 -10.37 -32.36 -10.03
CA SER A 102 -11.53 -32.43 -9.17
C SER A 102 -11.67 -31.16 -8.32
N ASP A 103 -12.86 -30.95 -7.76
CA ASP A 103 -13.12 -29.84 -6.83
C ASP A 103 -12.27 -29.94 -5.56
N ASP A 104 -12.04 -31.16 -5.06
CA ASP A 104 -11.21 -31.39 -3.88
C ASP A 104 -9.74 -31.01 -4.14
N GLU A 105 -9.23 -31.34 -5.32
CA GLU A 105 -7.90 -30.91 -5.73
C GLU A 105 -7.82 -29.38 -5.88
N ALA A 106 -8.81 -28.76 -6.52
CA ALA A 106 -8.85 -27.30 -6.65
C ALA A 106 -8.82 -26.60 -5.28
N ARG A 107 -9.56 -27.13 -4.30
CA ARG A 107 -9.56 -26.65 -2.92
C ARG A 107 -8.20 -26.88 -2.24
N ALA A 108 -7.58 -28.05 -2.42
CA ALA A 108 -6.27 -28.35 -1.85
C ALA A 108 -5.17 -27.41 -2.38
N LEU A 109 -5.16 -27.15 -3.69
CA LEU A 109 -4.22 -26.21 -4.33
C LEU A 109 -4.43 -24.79 -3.80
N THR A 110 -5.67 -24.32 -3.77
CA THR A 110 -6.02 -22.99 -3.27
C THR A 110 -5.63 -22.84 -1.79
N LYS A 111 -5.88 -23.88 -0.99
CA LYS A 111 -5.52 -23.91 0.42
C LYS A 111 -4.00 -23.87 0.61
N PHE A 112 -3.24 -24.65 -0.16
CA PHE A 112 -1.78 -24.60 -0.13
C PHE A 112 -1.26 -23.19 -0.40
N MET A 113 -1.83 -22.50 -1.40
CA MET A 113 -1.44 -21.12 -1.71
C MET A 113 -1.74 -20.17 -0.55
N CYS A 114 -2.91 -20.28 0.10
CA CYS A 114 -3.25 -19.46 1.27
C CYS A 114 -2.38 -19.79 2.48
N ASP A 115 -2.07 -21.07 2.73
CA ASP A 115 -1.28 -21.49 3.88
C ASP A 115 0.17 -21.03 3.77
N ASN A 116 0.73 -20.95 2.55
CA ASN A 116 2.15 -20.64 2.33
C ASN A 116 2.43 -19.16 2.05
N PHE A 117 1.47 -18.45 1.45
CA PHE A 117 1.67 -17.06 1.02
C PHE A 117 0.79 -16.08 1.79
N PHE A 118 1.43 -15.19 2.57
CA PHE A 118 0.72 -14.20 3.39
C PHE A 118 -0.12 -13.23 2.56
N ASP A 119 0.41 -12.75 1.43
CA ASP A 119 -0.33 -11.79 0.59
C ASP A 119 -1.53 -12.42 -0.13
N VAL A 120 -1.45 -13.71 -0.50
CA VAL A 120 -2.60 -14.46 -1.02
C VAL A 120 -3.65 -14.63 0.08
N ARG A 121 -3.23 -15.02 1.28
CA ARG A 121 -4.12 -15.19 2.44
C ARG A 121 -4.81 -13.90 2.86
N THR A 122 -4.10 -12.78 2.75
CA THR A 122 -4.51 -11.45 3.23
C THR A 122 -5.32 -10.66 2.19
N PHE A 123 -4.78 -10.50 0.98
CA PHE A 123 -5.37 -9.66 -0.06
C PHE A 123 -6.14 -10.47 -1.12
N GLY A 124 -5.84 -11.76 -1.24
CA GLY A 124 -6.33 -12.59 -2.33
C GLY A 124 -5.47 -12.48 -3.59
N ALA A 125 -5.69 -13.43 -4.51
CA ALA A 125 -5.01 -13.49 -5.79
C ALA A 125 -5.85 -14.25 -6.82
N VAL A 126 -5.69 -13.90 -8.09
CA VAL A 126 -6.14 -14.71 -9.22
C VAL A 126 -4.95 -15.54 -9.68
N MET A 127 -5.08 -16.86 -9.62
CA MET A 127 -3.98 -17.82 -9.84
C MET A 127 -4.30 -18.78 -10.99
N SER A 128 -5.01 -18.29 -12.02
CA SER A 128 -5.50 -19.10 -13.15
C SER A 128 -4.76 -18.86 -14.47
N THR A 129 -3.60 -18.20 -14.44
CA THR A 129 -2.87 -17.80 -15.66
C THR A 129 -1.87 -18.86 -16.10
N GLY A 130 -2.32 -19.79 -16.94
CA GLY A 130 -1.49 -20.87 -17.51
C GLY A 130 -1.48 -22.13 -16.65
N ILE A 131 -1.01 -22.03 -15.40
CA ILE A 131 -1.17 -23.07 -14.37
C ILE A 131 -2.25 -22.61 -13.41
N ASN A 132 -3.33 -23.39 -13.29
CA ASN A 132 -4.50 -23.00 -12.52
C ASN A 132 -4.42 -23.52 -11.07
N ALA A 133 -4.22 -22.61 -10.12
CA ALA A 133 -4.30 -22.87 -8.68
C ALA A 133 -5.53 -22.19 -8.03
N GLY A 134 -6.50 -21.75 -8.84
CA GLY A 134 -7.77 -21.16 -8.39
C GLY A 134 -7.75 -19.64 -8.29
N GLN A 135 -8.68 -19.12 -7.49
CA GLN A 135 -8.81 -17.69 -7.20
C GLN A 135 -9.30 -17.50 -5.77
N VAL A 136 -8.81 -16.46 -5.12
CA VAL A 136 -9.13 -16.14 -3.72
C VAL A 136 -9.41 -14.67 -3.60
N ARG A 137 -10.48 -14.33 -2.86
CA ARG A 137 -10.69 -12.97 -2.35
C ARG A 137 -10.24 -12.93 -0.89
N GLY A 138 -9.20 -12.14 -0.62
CA GLY A 138 -8.67 -11.99 0.74
C GLY A 138 -9.60 -11.16 1.63
N PRO A 139 -9.51 -11.33 2.96
CA PRO A 139 -10.29 -10.57 3.92
C PRO A 139 -9.92 -9.08 3.96
N VAL A 140 -8.70 -8.71 3.59
CA VAL A 140 -8.22 -7.33 3.70
C VAL A 140 -8.36 -6.61 2.36
N GLN A 141 -9.19 -5.57 2.34
CA GLN A 141 -9.39 -4.71 1.19
C GLN A 141 -8.91 -3.30 1.55
N VAL A 142 -7.87 -2.85 0.86
CA VAL A 142 -7.33 -1.48 0.94
C VAL A 142 -7.96 -0.67 -0.20
N THR A 143 -8.38 0.57 0.07
CA THR A 143 -8.85 1.49 -0.98
C THR A 143 -7.75 2.46 -1.38
N PHE A 144 -8.04 3.28 -2.39
CA PHE A 144 -7.19 4.42 -2.71
C PHE A 144 -7.11 5.33 -1.49
N ALA A 145 -5.90 5.83 -1.21
CA ALA A 145 -5.70 6.90 -0.27
C ALA A 145 -5.77 8.23 -1.00
N SER A 146 -6.42 9.21 -0.39
CA SER A 146 -6.48 10.59 -0.88
C SER A 146 -5.80 11.51 0.11
N SER A 147 -5.17 12.58 -0.36
CA SER A 147 -4.67 13.63 0.52
C SER A 147 -5.81 14.29 1.31
N ILE A 148 -5.50 14.95 2.42
CA ILE A 148 -6.50 15.69 3.22
C ILE A 148 -6.80 17.06 2.60
N GLU A 149 -5.83 17.65 1.92
CA GLU A 149 -5.95 18.90 1.18
C GLU A 149 -5.36 18.73 -0.23
N PRO A 150 -5.71 19.61 -1.19
CA PRO A 150 -5.08 19.62 -2.51
C PRO A 150 -3.55 19.70 -2.43
N ILE A 151 -2.86 18.97 -3.30
CA ILE A 151 -1.40 19.00 -3.39
C ILE A 151 -0.94 19.75 -4.63
N LEU A 152 0.27 20.30 -4.55
CA LEU A 152 0.95 20.88 -5.70
C LEU A 152 2.28 20.17 -5.91
N PRO A 153 2.36 19.23 -6.88
CA PRO A 153 3.62 18.62 -7.27
C PRO A 153 4.60 19.67 -7.83
N LEU A 154 5.87 19.57 -7.45
CA LEU A 154 6.96 20.38 -7.97
C LEU A 154 7.88 19.54 -8.84
N GLU A 155 8.28 20.09 -9.98
CA GLU A 155 9.36 19.55 -10.80
C GLU A 155 10.68 20.22 -10.39
N ILE A 156 11.63 19.40 -9.91
CA ILE A 156 12.96 19.83 -9.51
C ILE A 156 13.94 19.31 -10.55
N SER A 157 14.52 20.24 -11.33
CA SER A 157 15.60 19.93 -12.27
C SER A 157 16.85 19.54 -11.49
N ILE A 158 17.47 18.43 -11.90
CA ILE A 158 18.72 17.91 -11.34
C ILE A 158 19.70 17.65 -12.46
N THR A 159 20.98 17.60 -12.15
CA THR A 159 22.04 17.44 -13.16
C THR A 159 22.83 16.17 -12.90
N ARG A 160 23.00 15.33 -13.93
CA ARG A 160 23.87 14.17 -13.88
C ARG A 160 25.23 14.50 -14.49
N MET A 161 26.26 14.43 -13.66
CA MET A 161 27.65 14.68 -14.05
C MET A 161 28.23 13.61 -14.98
N ALA A 162 27.91 12.33 -14.74
CA ALA A 162 28.43 11.24 -15.55
C ALA A 162 27.72 11.14 -16.91
N ALA A 163 28.47 10.75 -17.94
CA ALA A 163 27.92 10.33 -19.23
C ALA A 163 27.57 8.84 -19.17
N THR A 164 26.46 8.44 -19.79
CA THR A 164 26.04 7.03 -19.89
C THR A 164 26.59 6.28 -21.09
N SER A 165 27.15 6.99 -22.08
CA SER A 165 27.73 6.37 -23.27
C SER A 165 28.95 7.13 -23.76
N GLU A 166 29.82 6.44 -24.50
CA GLU A 166 30.96 7.06 -25.17
C GLU A 166 30.52 8.14 -26.17
N LYS A 167 29.37 7.94 -26.81
CA LYS A 167 28.77 8.94 -27.72
C LYS A 167 28.39 10.22 -26.98
N GLU A 168 27.75 10.09 -25.82
CA GLU A 168 27.37 11.24 -24.96
C GLU A 168 28.62 11.96 -24.44
N LYS A 169 29.68 11.22 -24.10
CA LYS A 169 30.97 11.81 -23.72
C LYS A 169 31.60 12.57 -24.89
N ALA A 170 31.65 11.98 -26.08
CA ALA A 170 32.21 12.63 -27.27
C ALA A 170 31.40 13.86 -27.73
N GLU A 171 30.09 13.89 -27.52
CA GLU A 171 29.26 15.08 -27.78
C GLU A 171 29.49 16.19 -26.73
N ARG A 172 29.80 15.84 -25.48
CA ARG A 172 30.22 16.79 -24.45
C ARG A 172 31.57 17.42 -24.78
N ASP A 173 32.55 16.60 -25.18
CA ASP A 173 33.92 17.05 -25.50
C ASP A 173 33.96 17.93 -26.77
N LYS A 174 32.92 17.90 -27.61
CA LYS A 174 32.77 18.75 -28.82
C LYS A 174 32.12 20.11 -28.56
N GLY A 175 31.43 20.30 -27.43
CA GLY A 175 30.91 21.60 -27.01
C GLY A 175 32.01 22.38 -26.30
N GLY A 176 32.67 23.30 -27.02
CA GLY A 176 33.91 23.93 -26.61
C GLY A 176 33.89 24.78 -25.33
N ASP A 177 35.09 25.23 -24.97
CA ASP A 177 35.68 26.04 -23.88
C ASP A 177 34.85 27.13 -23.14
N ASP A 178 33.52 27.12 -23.20
CA ASP A 178 32.67 27.96 -22.35
C ASP A 178 32.39 27.22 -21.04
N GLU A 179 33.04 27.62 -19.94
CA GLU A 179 32.87 27.07 -18.58
C GLU A 179 31.39 27.03 -18.10
N ARG A 180 30.45 27.64 -18.83
CA ARG A 180 29.02 27.70 -18.52
C ARG A 180 28.13 26.78 -19.34
N THR A 181 28.65 26.10 -20.36
CA THR A 181 27.86 25.23 -21.25
C THR A 181 28.33 23.79 -21.18
N GLU A 182 28.55 23.27 -19.97
CA GLU A 182 28.78 21.83 -19.81
C GLU A 182 27.49 21.09 -20.22
N ASN A 183 27.57 20.30 -21.29
CA ASN A 183 26.52 19.41 -21.83
C ASN A 183 26.15 18.28 -20.83
N ARG A 184 25.76 18.64 -19.61
CA ARG A 184 25.36 17.72 -18.54
C ARG A 184 23.91 17.31 -18.77
N THR A 185 23.63 16.01 -18.69
CA THR A 185 22.26 15.51 -18.81
C THR A 185 21.42 16.01 -17.64
N MET A 186 20.36 16.76 -17.94
CA MET A 186 19.39 17.19 -16.94
C MET A 186 18.35 16.09 -16.72
N GLY A 187 18.18 15.69 -15.47
CA GLY A 187 17.09 14.85 -15.01
C GLY A 187 16.03 15.69 -14.30
N ARG A 188 14.88 15.07 -14.03
CA ARG A 188 13.77 15.72 -13.30
C ARG A 188 13.35 14.84 -12.15
N LYS A 189 13.10 15.45 -10.99
CA LYS A 189 12.42 14.82 -9.86
C LYS A 189 11.09 15.50 -9.63
N HIS A 190 10.03 14.71 -9.54
CA HIS A 190 8.71 15.20 -9.17
C HIS A 190 8.48 14.91 -7.68
N ILE A 191 8.19 15.95 -6.91
CA ILE A 191 7.98 15.83 -5.46
C ILE A 191 6.70 16.51 -5.04
N VAL A 192 6.08 15.99 -3.99
CA VAL A 192 5.08 16.71 -3.20
C VAL A 192 5.81 17.36 -2.03
N PRO A 193 5.74 18.70 -1.85
CA PRO A 193 6.41 19.37 -0.73
C PRO A 193 5.97 18.80 0.62
N TYR A 194 4.67 18.66 0.80
CA TYR A 194 4.04 17.96 1.91
C TYR A 194 2.64 17.50 1.51
N GLY A 195 2.23 16.32 1.99
CA GLY A 195 0.84 15.87 1.90
C GLY A 195 0.53 14.84 2.98
N LEU A 196 -0.56 15.03 3.72
CA LEU A 196 -1.13 14.03 4.62
C LEU A 196 -2.20 13.25 3.86
N TYR A 197 -2.10 11.93 3.84
CA TYR A 197 -2.98 11.02 3.11
C TYR A 197 -3.80 10.16 4.07
N ARG A 198 -5.01 9.84 3.63
CA ARG A 198 -5.96 8.98 4.34
C ARG A 198 -6.38 7.82 3.46
N ALA A 199 -6.14 6.61 3.95
CA ALA A 199 -6.66 5.37 3.36
C ALA A 199 -7.70 4.74 4.29
N HIS A 200 -8.64 4.00 3.69
CA HIS A 200 -9.54 3.12 4.42
C HIS A 200 -9.19 1.66 4.12
N ILE A 201 -9.20 0.84 5.16
CA ILE A 201 -8.90 -0.60 5.07
C ILE A 201 -10.04 -1.35 5.74
N PHE A 202 -10.55 -2.37 5.06
CA PHE A 202 -11.65 -3.21 5.54
C PHE A 202 -11.13 -4.63 5.74
N VAL A 203 -11.42 -5.22 6.90
CA VAL A 203 -11.05 -6.60 7.24
C VAL A 203 -12.30 -7.42 7.48
N ASN A 204 -12.59 -8.34 6.56
CA ASN A 204 -13.79 -9.18 6.60
C ASN A 204 -13.51 -10.54 7.25
N ALA A 205 -14.04 -10.75 8.47
CA ALA A 205 -13.92 -12.01 9.21
C ALA A 205 -14.46 -13.24 8.46
N LYS A 206 -15.55 -13.11 7.70
CA LYS A 206 -16.12 -14.22 6.92
C LYS A 206 -15.28 -14.66 5.75
N LEU A 207 -14.51 -13.75 5.16
CA LEU A 207 -13.50 -14.12 4.17
C LEU A 207 -12.27 -14.73 4.83
N ALA A 208 -11.92 -14.28 6.04
CA ALA A 208 -10.81 -14.85 6.80
C ALA A 208 -11.02 -16.33 7.14
N GLU A 209 -12.27 -16.75 7.42
CA GLU A 209 -12.67 -18.16 7.57
C GLU A 209 -12.32 -19.02 6.34
N ARG A 210 -12.36 -18.43 5.13
CA ARG A 210 -12.09 -19.14 3.86
C ARG A 210 -10.60 -19.20 3.52
N THR A 211 -9.84 -18.16 3.86
CA THR A 211 -8.41 -18.08 3.55
C THR A 211 -7.52 -18.57 4.69
N GLY A 212 -8.07 -18.75 5.89
CA GLY A 212 -7.30 -19.09 7.09
C GLY A 212 -6.58 -17.89 7.70
N PHE A 213 -6.91 -16.66 7.29
CA PHE A 213 -6.34 -15.44 7.87
C PHE A 213 -6.67 -15.37 9.37
N SER A 214 -5.62 -15.26 10.17
CA SER A 214 -5.67 -15.42 11.63
C SER A 214 -5.52 -14.10 12.37
N GLN A 215 -5.62 -14.14 13.70
CA GLN A 215 -5.28 -12.98 14.54
C GLN A 215 -3.79 -12.61 14.42
N ASP A 216 -2.89 -13.59 14.34
CA ASP A 216 -1.45 -13.34 14.16
C ASP A 216 -1.15 -12.64 12.83
N ASP A 217 -1.92 -12.94 11.79
CA ASP A 217 -1.83 -12.25 10.50
C ASP A 217 -2.34 -10.80 10.59
N LEU A 218 -3.39 -10.56 11.38
CA LEU A 218 -3.91 -9.21 11.63
C LEU A 218 -2.93 -8.36 12.43
N ASP A 219 -2.33 -8.93 13.48
CA ASP A 219 -1.32 -8.25 14.29
C ASP A 219 -0.08 -7.92 13.45
N HIS A 220 0.34 -8.84 12.57
CA HIS A 220 1.40 -8.60 11.60
C HIS A 220 1.03 -7.51 10.58
N LEU A 221 -0.23 -7.47 10.11
CA LEU A 221 -0.72 -6.38 9.25
C LEU A 221 -0.64 -5.02 9.98
N PHE A 222 -0.99 -4.96 11.27
CA PHE A 222 -0.89 -3.73 12.05
C PHE A 222 0.58 -3.28 12.21
N ALA A 223 1.49 -4.21 12.51
CA ALA A 223 2.92 -3.93 12.53
C ALA A 223 3.43 -3.44 11.17
N ALA A 224 2.96 -4.03 10.07
CA ALA A 224 3.30 -3.60 8.72
C ALA A 224 2.79 -2.17 8.44
N LEU A 225 1.55 -1.83 8.80
CA LEU A 225 1.03 -0.47 8.64
C LEU A 225 1.83 0.55 9.44
N ALA A 226 2.28 0.19 10.65
CA ALA A 226 3.08 1.07 11.50
C ALA A 226 4.47 1.35 10.91
N SER A 227 5.11 0.36 10.28
CA SER A 227 6.55 0.44 9.94
C SER A 227 6.88 0.29 8.45
N MET A 228 5.91 0.11 7.56
CA MET A 228 6.19 -0.17 6.14
C MET A 228 6.99 0.92 5.43
N PHE A 229 6.92 2.19 5.87
CA PHE A 229 7.69 3.27 5.25
C PHE A 229 9.14 3.38 5.77
N GLU A 230 9.43 2.85 6.95
CA GLU A 230 10.78 2.93 7.54
C GLU A 230 11.82 2.19 6.69
N HIS A 231 11.39 1.11 6.04
CA HIS A 231 12.25 0.28 5.20
C HIS A 231 12.04 0.49 3.69
N ASP A 232 11.17 1.43 3.29
CA ASP A 232 10.83 1.69 1.89
C ASP A 232 11.37 3.05 1.41
N ARG A 233 12.38 3.60 2.11
CA ARG A 233 13.01 4.88 1.78
C ARG A 233 13.76 4.81 0.45
N SER A 234 13.59 5.83 -0.38
CA SER A 234 14.33 5.98 -1.64
C SER A 234 14.45 7.43 -2.05
N ALA A 235 15.36 7.71 -2.99
CA ALA A 235 15.62 9.06 -3.50
C ALA A 235 14.40 9.72 -4.18
N ALA A 236 13.39 8.95 -4.55
CA ALA A 236 12.13 9.44 -5.12
C ALA A 236 11.05 9.61 -4.05
N ARG A 237 10.97 8.72 -3.06
CA ARG A 237 9.90 8.71 -2.06
C ARG A 237 10.07 9.74 -0.96
N GLY A 238 11.29 10.24 -0.75
CA GLY A 238 11.57 11.22 0.30
C GLY A 238 11.27 10.64 1.68
N GLU A 239 10.67 11.47 2.55
CA GLU A 239 10.31 11.09 3.92
C GLU A 239 8.81 10.75 3.96
N MET A 240 8.48 9.47 3.88
CA MET A 240 7.11 8.98 4.14
C MET A 240 7.02 8.44 5.56
N VAL A 241 5.97 8.76 6.30
CA VAL A 241 5.81 8.33 7.69
C VAL A 241 4.38 7.89 7.98
N SER A 242 4.22 6.74 8.63
CA SER A 242 2.94 6.30 9.18
C SER A 242 2.60 7.16 10.40
N ARG A 243 1.45 7.84 10.38
CA ARG A 243 1.09 8.82 11.40
C ARG A 243 0.09 8.28 12.42
N ARG A 244 -1.01 7.69 11.94
CA ARG A 244 -2.03 7.10 12.82
C ARG A 244 -2.66 5.89 12.17
N GLY A 245 -2.85 4.83 12.96
CA GLY A 245 -3.68 3.69 12.60
C GLY A 245 -4.84 3.58 13.58
N ILE A 246 -6.07 3.75 13.12
CA ILE A 246 -7.26 3.74 13.99
C ILE A 246 -8.18 2.63 13.48
N ALA A 247 -8.32 1.57 14.25
CA ALA A 247 -9.16 0.43 13.93
C ALA A 247 -10.47 0.47 14.73
N PHE A 248 -11.58 0.23 14.05
CA PHE A 248 -12.88 -0.02 14.65
C PHE A 248 -13.14 -1.52 14.63
N LYS A 249 -13.02 -2.16 15.79
CA LYS A 249 -13.28 -3.58 15.98
C LYS A 249 -14.75 -3.79 16.23
N HIS A 250 -15.36 -4.69 15.47
CA HIS A 250 -16.76 -5.08 15.67
C HIS A 250 -16.86 -6.37 16.48
N ALA A 251 -17.81 -6.42 17.42
CA ALA A 251 -18.12 -7.63 18.19
C ALA A 251 -18.58 -8.80 17.31
N SER A 252 -19.22 -8.51 16.18
CA SER A 252 -19.70 -9.50 15.20
C SER A 252 -18.79 -9.62 13.98
N ALA A 253 -18.69 -10.84 13.44
CA ALA A 253 -18.00 -11.13 12.17
C ALA A 253 -18.60 -10.39 10.96
N LEU A 254 -19.89 -10.04 11.00
CA LEU A 254 -20.57 -9.27 9.95
C LEU A 254 -20.45 -7.74 10.14
N GLY A 255 -20.10 -7.30 11.35
CA GLY A 255 -20.08 -5.91 11.76
C GLY A 255 -21.29 -5.51 12.61
N ASN A 256 -21.10 -4.43 13.36
CA ASN A 256 -22.07 -3.82 14.26
C ASN A 256 -22.50 -2.40 13.81
N ALA A 257 -21.79 -1.82 12.84
CA ALA A 257 -22.04 -0.48 12.34
C ALA A 257 -21.61 -0.34 10.87
N HIS A 258 -22.10 0.70 10.20
CA HIS A 258 -21.64 1.07 8.86
C HIS A 258 -20.24 1.68 8.92
N ALA A 259 -19.36 1.25 8.03
CA ALA A 259 -17.97 1.72 8.00
C ALA A 259 -17.87 3.24 7.82
N GLN A 260 -18.72 3.83 6.98
CA GLN A 260 -18.70 5.27 6.74
C GLN A 260 -18.98 6.07 8.02
N ALA A 261 -19.98 5.66 8.81
CA ALA A 261 -20.29 6.32 10.08
C ALA A 261 -19.14 6.22 11.09
N LEU A 262 -18.31 5.17 11.00
CA LEU A 262 -17.11 5.01 11.83
C LEU A 262 -15.96 5.87 11.31
N PHE A 263 -15.74 5.89 10.00
CA PHE A 263 -14.74 6.73 9.36
C PHE A 263 -15.02 8.22 9.60
N ASP A 264 -16.28 8.64 9.57
CA ASP A 264 -16.66 10.03 9.82
C ASP A 264 -16.31 10.48 11.24
N ARG A 265 -16.11 9.57 12.19
CA ARG A 265 -15.67 9.89 13.56
C ARG A 265 -14.19 10.27 13.63
N VAL A 266 -13.39 9.87 12.65
CA VAL A 266 -11.99 10.31 12.55
C VAL A 266 -11.94 11.61 11.75
N LYS A 267 -11.75 12.71 12.47
CA LYS A 267 -11.65 14.06 11.90
C LYS A 267 -10.19 14.48 11.84
N VAL A 268 -9.81 15.08 10.71
CA VAL A 268 -8.53 15.74 10.52
C VAL A 268 -8.80 17.23 10.37
N TRP A 269 -8.11 18.03 11.17
CA TRP A 269 -8.24 19.48 11.21
C TRP A 269 -6.94 20.14 10.78
N ARG A 270 -7.03 21.26 10.08
CA ARG A 270 -5.91 22.15 9.83
C ARG A 270 -5.75 23.09 11.03
N ARG A 271 -4.57 23.08 11.64
CA ARG A 271 -4.21 23.99 12.72
C ARG A 271 -3.80 25.35 12.15
N SER A 272 -4.40 26.42 12.64
CA SER A 272 -4.06 27.80 12.30
C SER A 272 -3.99 28.64 13.57
N GLY A 273 -2.80 28.78 14.16
CA GLY A 273 -2.67 29.33 15.50
C GLY A 273 -3.33 28.42 16.54
N GLU A 274 -4.28 28.96 17.30
CA GLU A 274 -5.08 28.20 18.27
C GLU A 274 -6.32 27.54 17.64
N ASP A 275 -6.70 27.94 16.43
CA ASP A 275 -7.91 27.43 15.78
C ASP A 275 -7.67 26.08 15.09
N LEU A 276 -8.70 25.23 15.15
CA LEU A 276 -8.83 24.02 14.36
C LEU A 276 -9.89 24.24 13.28
N ILE A 277 -9.45 24.21 12.02
CA ILE A 277 -10.28 24.54 10.86
C ILE A 277 -10.44 23.28 10.02
N ALA A 278 -11.66 23.01 9.53
CA ALA A 278 -11.90 21.86 8.68
C ALA A 278 -11.19 22.04 7.32
N PRO A 279 -10.55 20.99 6.76
CA PRO A 279 -10.06 21.03 5.39
C PRO A 279 -11.17 21.42 4.40
N GLY A 280 -10.87 22.35 3.49
CA GLY A 280 -11.83 22.90 2.53
C GLY A 280 -12.73 24.02 3.08
N ASP A 281 -12.58 24.43 4.33
CA ASP A 281 -13.23 25.63 4.86
C ASP A 281 -12.62 26.90 4.21
N PRO A 282 -13.43 27.87 3.75
CA PRO A 282 -12.94 29.09 3.09
C PRO A 282 -11.94 29.92 3.91
N ARG A 283 -11.91 29.74 5.24
CA ARG A 283 -10.88 30.36 6.10
C ARG A 283 -9.47 29.91 5.77
N LEU A 284 -9.30 28.79 5.06
CA LEU A 284 -8.01 28.26 4.62
C LEU A 284 -7.56 28.79 3.24
N ASP A 285 -8.41 29.48 2.48
CA ASP A 285 -8.09 29.91 1.10
C ASP A 285 -6.83 30.79 1.02
N ASN A 286 -6.58 31.59 2.05
CA ASN A 286 -5.38 32.44 2.16
C ASN A 286 -4.39 31.95 3.23
N ALA A 287 -4.60 30.75 3.79
CA ALA A 287 -3.72 30.18 4.79
C ALA A 287 -2.40 29.71 4.16
N LYS A 288 -1.35 29.66 4.97
CA LYS A 288 -0.07 29.07 4.51
C LYS A 288 -0.28 27.58 4.22
N PRO A 289 0.25 27.08 3.08
CA PRO A 289 0.17 25.66 2.78
C PRO A 289 0.78 24.81 3.91
N ALA A 290 0.18 23.66 4.20
CA ALA A 290 0.74 22.73 5.18
C ALA A 290 2.13 22.22 4.73
N ARG A 291 3.03 22.06 5.70
CA ARG A 291 4.40 21.60 5.48
C ARG A 291 4.85 20.51 6.45
N HIS A 292 4.10 20.27 7.53
CA HIS A 292 4.45 19.32 8.57
C HIS A 292 3.23 18.56 9.08
N TYR A 293 3.42 17.48 9.85
CA TYR A 293 2.30 16.82 10.51
C TYR A 293 1.66 17.68 11.60
N ALA A 294 2.45 18.50 12.31
CA ALA A 294 1.99 19.41 13.36
C ALA A 294 1.05 20.54 12.85
N ASP A 295 1.00 20.73 11.53
CA ASP A 295 0.02 21.59 10.86
C ASP A 295 -1.40 21.02 10.88
N TYR A 296 -1.54 19.74 11.26
CA TYR A 296 -2.81 19.06 11.40
C TYR A 296 -3.03 18.58 12.84
N GLU A 297 -4.30 18.40 13.18
CA GLU A 297 -4.74 17.73 14.39
C GLU A 297 -5.68 16.58 14.00
N VAL A 298 -5.49 15.40 14.58
CA VAL A 298 -6.36 14.24 14.35
C VAL A 298 -7.13 13.93 15.61
N THR A 299 -8.45 14.06 15.55
CA THR A 299 -9.36 13.78 16.65
C THR A 299 -10.28 12.62 16.32
N ILE A 300 -10.70 11.88 17.35
CA ILE A 300 -11.62 10.74 17.21
C ILE A 300 -12.84 11.03 18.07
N ASP A 301 -14.01 11.10 17.46
CA ASP A 301 -15.28 11.18 18.18
C ASP A 301 -15.64 9.81 18.80
N ARG A 302 -15.36 9.70 20.10
CA ARG A 302 -15.61 8.51 20.92
C ARG A 302 -16.98 8.52 21.58
N ASP A 303 -17.71 9.63 21.51
CA ASP A 303 -19.01 9.76 22.17
C ASP A 303 -20.10 9.07 21.33
N GLY A 304 -21.00 8.36 22.00
CA GLY A 304 -22.11 7.65 21.33
C GLY A 304 -21.64 6.61 20.31
N LEU A 305 -20.54 5.90 20.58
CA LEU A 305 -20.10 4.76 19.76
C LEU A 305 -21.21 3.70 19.68
N PRO A 306 -21.50 3.13 18.49
CA PRO A 306 -22.49 2.08 18.36
C PRO A 306 -22.17 0.86 19.22
N ASP A 307 -23.20 0.22 19.78
CA ASP A 307 -23.04 -0.97 20.61
C ASP A 307 -22.28 -2.08 19.89
N GLY A 308 -21.25 -2.61 20.56
CA GLY A 308 -20.38 -3.64 20.01
C GLY A 308 -19.34 -3.14 19.01
N VAL A 309 -19.03 -1.83 19.01
CA VAL A 309 -17.86 -1.26 18.33
C VAL A 309 -16.84 -0.77 19.36
N GLU A 310 -15.59 -1.19 19.20
CA GLU A 310 -14.46 -0.77 20.01
C GLU A 310 -13.46 0.01 19.13
N VAL A 311 -13.00 1.16 19.62
CA VAL A 311 -11.93 1.94 18.96
C VAL A 311 -10.58 1.52 19.50
N VAL A 312 -9.74 1.00 18.61
CA VAL A 312 -8.37 0.54 18.90
C VAL A 312 -7.40 1.45 18.15
N GLU A 313 -6.57 2.18 18.88
CA GLU A 313 -5.46 2.94 18.31
C GLU A 313 -4.24 2.04 18.17
N LEU A 314 -3.78 1.83 16.94
CA LEU A 314 -2.68 0.93 16.62
C LEU A 314 -1.32 1.58 16.89
N PHE A 315 -1.20 2.87 16.57
CA PHE A 315 -0.04 3.75 16.75
C PHE A 315 -0.45 5.22 16.55
#